data_AF-A0A9X8VJX2-F1
#
_entry.id   AF-A0A9X8VJX2-F1
#
_cell.length_a   1.000
_cell.length_b   1.000
_cell.length_c   1.000
_cell.angle_alpha   90.00
_cell.angle_beta   90.00
_cell.angle_gamma   90.00
#
_symmetry.space_group_name_H-M   'P 1'
#
loop_
_entity.id
_entity.type
_entity.pdbx_description
1 polymer ?
#
loop_
_entity_poly.entity_id
_entity_poly.type
_entity_poly.pdbx_seq_one_letter_code
_entity_poly.pdbx_strand_id
1 'polypeptide(L)'
;TQAETNDLWVPANAEIVLEGEISLTETALEGPMGEYHGYQHQQGHEQPVFHVRAVTFRDDPILPICVAGTPPEENHTIWGTMISAQLLETLQSAALPVDFVWCSYEAATCWAVVSVDIEKL
;
A
#
# COMPACT_ATOMS: atom_id res chain seq x y z
N THR A 1 11.98 -3.11 -18.59
CA THR A 1 12.16 -2.40 -19.86
C THR A 1 12.10 -0.91 -19.58
N GLN A 2 12.68 -0.06 -20.43
CA GLN A 2 12.47 1.38 -20.33
C GLN A 2 11.03 1.71 -20.76
N ALA A 3 10.43 2.73 -20.13
CA ALA A 3 9.14 3.31 -20.52
C ALA A 3 9.21 3.94 -21.92
N GLU A 4 8.08 4.04 -22.61
CA GLU A 4 8.00 4.59 -23.98
C GLU A 4 8.16 6.11 -24.03
N THR A 5 7.75 6.82 -22.97
CA THR A 5 7.60 8.28 -22.97
C THR A 5 8.51 9.01 -21.99
N ASN A 6 9.25 8.29 -21.15
CA ASN A 6 10.19 8.87 -20.18
C ASN A 6 11.32 7.88 -19.81
N ASP A 7 12.28 8.32 -18.98
CA ASP A 7 13.47 7.54 -18.64
C ASP A 7 13.27 6.55 -17.46
N LEU A 8 12.03 6.30 -17.04
CA LEU A 8 11.75 5.35 -15.97
C LEU A 8 11.83 3.90 -16.47
N TRP A 9 12.20 3.01 -15.56
CA TRP A 9 12.23 1.57 -15.80
C TRP A 9 11.01 0.90 -15.20
N VAL A 10 10.33 0.08 -15.99
CA VAL A 10 9.16 -0.70 -15.58
C VAL A 10 9.42 -2.20 -15.68
N PRO A 11 8.78 -3.05 -14.84
CA PRO A 11 8.92 -4.49 -14.96
C PRO A 11 8.50 -4.98 -16.35
N ALA A 12 9.35 -5.76 -17.02
CA ALA A 12 9.06 -6.28 -18.37
C ALA A 12 7.86 -7.23 -18.41
N ASN A 13 7.47 -7.79 -17.25
CA ASN A 13 6.34 -8.69 -17.10
C ASN A 13 5.10 -8.00 -16.51
N ALA A 14 5.06 -6.66 -16.45
CA ALA A 14 3.85 -5.95 -16.04
C ALA A 14 2.69 -6.25 -17.01
N GLU A 15 1.48 -6.40 -16.50
CA GLU A 15 0.26 -6.59 -17.30
C GLU A 15 -0.12 -5.30 -18.04
N ILE A 16 -0.14 -4.18 -17.30
CA ILE A 16 -0.53 -2.85 -17.78
C ILE A 16 0.42 -1.82 -17.14
N VAL A 17 0.93 -0.89 -17.93
CA VAL A 17 1.76 0.24 -17.49
C VAL A 17 1.10 1.54 -17.95
N LEU A 18 0.94 2.47 -17.01
CA LEU A 18 0.54 3.85 -17.29
C LEU A 18 1.78 4.74 -17.19
N GLU A 19 2.03 5.53 -18.22
CA GLU A 19 3.16 6.47 -18.26
C GLU A 19 2.65 7.89 -18.41
N GLY A 20 3.29 8.85 -17.76
CA GLY A 20 2.82 10.22 -17.76
C GLY A 20 3.52 11.11 -16.75
N GLU A 21 2.82 12.15 -16.32
CA GLU A 21 3.31 13.14 -15.38
C GLU A 21 2.24 13.50 -14.35
N ILE A 22 2.67 13.79 -13.12
CA ILE A 22 1.80 14.28 -12.05
C ILE A 22 1.78 15.80 -12.12
N SER A 23 0.60 16.41 -12.22
CA SER A 23 0.46 17.87 -12.23
C SER A 23 0.79 18.45 -10.86
N LEU A 24 1.56 19.54 -10.82
CA LEU A 24 1.88 20.26 -9.59
C LEU A 24 0.76 21.25 -9.18
N THR A 25 -0.18 21.52 -10.07
CA THR A 25 -1.17 22.60 -9.90
C THR A 25 -2.60 22.15 -10.16
N GLU A 26 -2.82 21.15 -11.00
CA GLU A 26 -4.17 20.65 -11.29
C GLU A 26 -4.56 19.61 -10.26
N THR A 27 -5.77 19.77 -9.73
CA THR A 27 -6.40 18.81 -8.84
C THR A 27 -7.77 18.41 -9.38
N ALA A 28 -8.26 17.27 -8.93
CA ALA A 28 -9.63 16.83 -9.13
C ALA A 28 -10.15 16.16 -7.85
N LEU A 29 -11.47 16.19 -7.65
CA LEU A 29 -12.13 15.48 -6.57
C LEU A 29 -11.95 13.96 -6.75
N GLU A 30 -11.34 13.31 -5.77
CA GLU A 30 -11.09 11.87 -5.69
C GLU A 30 -11.80 11.28 -4.46
N GLY A 31 -12.22 10.01 -4.55
CA GLY A 31 -12.96 9.32 -3.50
C GLY A 31 -14.45 9.72 -3.39
N PRO A 32 -15.15 9.26 -2.33
CA PRO A 32 -14.63 8.37 -1.29
C PRO A 32 -14.48 6.92 -1.78
N MET A 33 -13.58 6.18 -1.16
CA MET A 33 -13.37 4.73 -1.34
C MET A 33 -13.50 4.02 0.02
N GLY A 34 -13.84 2.73 0.02
CA GLY A 34 -13.69 1.88 1.20
C GLY A 34 -12.21 1.77 1.58
N GLU A 35 -11.89 1.90 2.86
CA GLU A 35 -10.51 1.96 3.34
C GLU A 35 -10.14 0.76 4.22
N TYR A 36 -8.84 0.59 4.45
CA TYR A 36 -8.28 -0.54 5.20
C TYR A 36 -8.92 -0.73 6.59
N HIS A 37 -9.36 0.35 7.24
CA HIS A 37 -10.02 0.28 8.54
C HIS A 37 -11.45 -0.29 8.49
N GLY A 38 -11.94 -0.70 7.32
CA GLY A 38 -13.24 -1.34 7.13
C GLY A 38 -14.43 -0.41 6.95
N TYR A 39 -14.19 0.89 6.70
CA TYR A 39 -15.26 1.89 6.55
C TYR A 39 -15.07 2.69 5.26
N GLN A 40 -16.17 3.24 4.75
CA GLN A 40 -16.18 4.20 3.65
C GLN A 40 -16.62 5.56 4.17
N HIS A 41 -15.82 6.60 3.93
CA HIS A 41 -16.20 7.96 4.27
C HIS A 41 -17.23 8.53 3.27
N GLN A 42 -17.87 9.64 3.62
CA GLN A 42 -18.89 10.26 2.75
C GLN A 42 -18.33 11.31 1.79
N GLN A 43 -17.12 11.81 2.04
CA GLN A 43 -16.54 12.94 1.32
C GLN A 43 -15.26 12.51 0.63
N GLY A 44 -15.06 13.02 -0.58
CA GLY A 44 -13.79 12.95 -1.30
C GLY A 44 -12.90 14.14 -0.97
N HIS A 45 -11.69 14.13 -1.52
CA HIS A 45 -10.69 15.18 -1.36
C HIS A 45 -10.09 15.55 -2.72
N GLU A 46 -9.61 16.78 -2.86
CA GLU A 46 -8.86 17.20 -4.06
C GLU A 46 -7.50 16.50 -4.07
N GLN A 47 -7.23 15.73 -5.12
CA GLN A 47 -5.96 15.03 -5.33
C GLN A 47 -5.28 15.50 -6.63
N PRO A 48 -3.95 15.41 -6.73
CA PRO A 48 -3.22 15.77 -7.95
C PRO A 48 -3.68 14.94 -9.17
N VAL A 49 -3.81 15.60 -10.32
CA VAL A 49 -4.11 14.91 -11.58
C VAL A 49 -2.86 14.21 -12.12
N PHE A 50 -3.00 12.93 -12.50
CA PHE A 50 -2.00 12.21 -13.29
C PHE A 50 -2.37 12.23 -14.77
N HIS A 51 -1.57 12.91 -15.60
CA HIS A 51 -1.77 13.00 -17.04
C HIS A 51 -1.11 11.82 -17.75
N VAL A 52 -1.91 10.87 -18.19
CA VAL A 52 -1.44 9.70 -18.95
C VAL A 52 -1.02 10.12 -20.36
N ARG A 53 0.23 9.83 -20.73
CA ARG A 53 0.82 10.08 -22.05
C ARG A 53 0.95 8.82 -22.90
N ALA A 54 1.11 7.66 -22.27
CA ALA A 54 1.07 6.36 -22.94
C ALA A 54 0.50 5.28 -22.02
N VAL A 55 -0.09 4.26 -22.65
CA VAL A 55 -0.53 3.02 -21.98
C VAL A 55 0.03 1.86 -22.78
N THR A 56 0.82 1.00 -22.13
CA THR A 56 1.34 -0.24 -22.70
C THR A 56 0.81 -1.44 -21.91
N PHE A 57 0.54 -2.55 -22.59
CA PHE A 57 -0.07 -3.72 -21.97
C PHE A 57 0.25 -5.00 -22.76
N ARG A 58 0.13 -6.16 -22.10
CA ARG A 58 0.27 -7.48 -22.74
C ARG A 58 -0.95 -7.81 -23.60
N ASP A 59 -0.82 -8.74 -24.54
CA ASP A 59 -1.98 -9.36 -25.18
C ASP A 59 -2.86 -10.02 -24.09
N ASP A 60 -4.17 -9.78 -24.12
CA ASP A 60 -5.14 -10.24 -23.11
C ASP A 60 -4.78 -9.80 -21.67
N PRO A 61 -4.79 -8.48 -21.39
CA PRO A 61 -4.24 -7.95 -20.15
C PRO A 61 -5.10 -8.25 -18.93
N ILE A 62 -4.45 -8.60 -17.82
CA ILE A 62 -5.11 -8.83 -16.53
C ILE A 62 -4.97 -7.60 -15.64
N LEU A 63 -6.09 -7.02 -15.22
CA LEU A 63 -6.11 -5.93 -14.23
C LEU A 63 -6.36 -6.50 -12.82
N PRO A 64 -5.33 -6.65 -11.97
CA PRO A 64 -5.54 -6.99 -10.56
C PRO A 64 -6.21 -5.81 -9.84
N ILE A 65 -7.16 -6.11 -8.97
CA ILE A 65 -7.87 -5.12 -8.15
C ILE A 65 -7.83 -5.53 -6.68
N CYS A 66 -7.81 -4.54 -5.79
CA CYS A 66 -8.07 -4.72 -4.36
C CYS A 66 -9.42 -4.09 -4.05
N VAL A 67 -10.25 -4.81 -3.28
CA VAL A 67 -11.53 -4.30 -2.77
C VAL A 67 -11.35 -4.02 -1.29
N ALA A 68 -10.77 -2.86 -0.98
CA ALA A 68 -10.47 -2.46 0.39
C ALA A 68 -11.74 -2.37 1.25
N GLY A 69 -11.61 -2.77 2.52
CA GLY A 69 -12.75 -2.88 3.42
C GLY A 69 -12.43 -3.68 4.67
N THR A 70 -13.44 -4.35 5.22
CA THR A 70 -13.27 -5.16 6.44
C THR A 70 -12.28 -6.30 6.21
N PRO A 71 -11.40 -6.60 7.17
CA PRO A 71 -10.33 -7.59 6.98
C PRO A 71 -10.83 -9.04 6.80
N PRO A 72 -9.98 -9.92 6.23
CA PRO A 72 -8.67 -9.65 5.65
C PRO A 72 -8.75 -9.37 4.13
N GLU A 73 -7.97 -8.38 3.68
CA GLU A 73 -7.71 -8.07 2.27
C GLU A 73 -6.24 -7.63 2.10
N GLU A 74 -5.78 -7.31 0.89
CA GLU A 74 -4.40 -6.97 0.54
C GLU A 74 -3.75 -5.92 1.46
N ASN A 75 -4.47 -4.90 1.94
CA ASN A 75 -3.92 -3.93 2.89
C ASN A 75 -3.50 -4.59 4.20
N HIS A 76 -4.26 -5.57 4.67
CA HIS A 76 -3.97 -6.29 5.90
C HIS A 76 -2.84 -7.29 5.68
N THR A 77 -2.99 -8.11 4.65
CA THR A 77 -2.12 -9.26 4.41
C THR A 77 -0.75 -8.87 3.86
N ILE A 78 -0.66 -7.82 3.03
CA ILE A 78 0.59 -7.30 2.50
C ILE A 78 1.13 -6.21 3.43
N TRP A 79 0.44 -5.09 3.56
CA TRP A 79 0.98 -3.94 4.29
C TRP A 79 1.03 -4.18 5.80
N GLY A 80 -0.01 -4.76 6.41
CA GLY A 80 0.00 -5.12 7.84
C GLY A 80 1.17 -6.05 8.20
N THR A 81 1.48 -7.03 7.35
CA THR A 81 2.66 -7.90 7.51
C THR A 81 3.97 -7.12 7.40
N MET A 82 4.10 -6.25 6.40
CA MET A 82 5.30 -5.41 6.22
C MET A 82 5.51 -4.44 7.38
N ILE A 83 4.44 -3.85 7.90
CA ILE A 83 4.46 -2.96 9.08
C ILE A 83 4.90 -3.76 10.32
N SER A 84 4.37 -4.97 10.50
CA SER A 84 4.76 -5.86 11.60
C SER A 84 6.27 -6.13 11.62
N ALA A 85 6.84 -6.45 10.46
CA ALA A 85 8.28 -6.66 10.31
C ALA A 85 9.11 -5.39 10.61
N GLN A 86 8.67 -4.23 10.11
CA GLN A 86 9.34 -2.95 10.38
C GLN A 86 9.28 -2.54 11.85
N LEU A 87 8.15 -2.77 12.52
CA LEU A 87 8.01 -2.51 13.95
C LEU A 87 8.93 -3.42 14.76
N LEU A 88 9.04 -4.70 14.42
CA LEU A 88 9.98 -5.62 15.06
C LEU A 88 11.42 -5.12 14.95
N GLU A 89 11.87 -4.79 13.72
CA GLU A 89 13.19 -4.22 13.46
C GLU A 89 13.43 -2.94 14.29
N THR A 90 12.44 -2.05 14.34
CA THR A 90 12.51 -0.77 15.05
C THR A 90 12.65 -0.98 16.56
N LEU A 91 11.86 -1.87 17.16
CA LEU A 91 11.89 -2.14 18.60
C LEU A 91 13.18 -2.86 19.00
N GLN A 92 13.66 -3.81 18.19
CA GLN A 92 14.93 -4.49 18.43
C GLN A 92 16.12 -3.53 18.29
N SER A 93 16.11 -2.63 17.30
CA SER A 93 17.12 -1.59 17.13
C SER A 93 17.16 -0.61 18.31
N ALA A 94 16.02 -0.39 18.97
CA ALA A 94 15.91 0.38 20.20
C ALA A 94 16.32 -0.41 21.46
N ALA A 95 16.84 -1.64 21.32
CA ALA A 95 17.23 -2.56 22.38
C ALA A 95 16.08 -2.91 23.36
N LEU A 96 14.84 -2.89 22.89
CA LEU A 96 13.70 -3.36 23.67
C LEU A 96 13.65 -4.90 23.65
N PRO A 97 13.19 -5.56 24.73
CA PRO A 97 13.14 -7.01 24.84
C PRO A 97 11.94 -7.58 24.06
N VAL A 98 11.95 -7.44 22.74
CA VAL A 98 10.86 -7.84 21.83
C VAL A 98 11.34 -8.92 20.86
N ASP A 99 10.63 -10.05 20.80
CA ASP A 99 10.95 -11.17 19.91
C ASP A 99 9.98 -11.31 18.72
N PHE A 100 8.80 -10.68 18.79
CA PHE A 100 7.82 -10.72 17.72
C PHE A 100 6.87 -9.50 17.76
N VAL A 101 6.43 -9.05 16.58
CA VAL A 101 5.38 -8.04 16.43
C VAL A 101 4.40 -8.49 15.37
N TRP A 102 3.10 -8.27 15.59
CA TRP A 102 2.06 -8.56 14.62
C TRP A 102 0.91 -7.55 14.64
N CYS A 103 0.69 -6.88 13.52
CA CYS A 103 -0.52 -6.14 13.21
C CYS A 103 -1.61 -7.15 12.86
N SER A 104 -2.42 -7.54 13.86
CA SER A 104 -3.50 -8.51 13.67
C SER A 104 -4.44 -8.06 12.54
N TYR A 105 -4.60 -8.90 11.52
CA TYR A 105 -5.42 -8.57 10.37
C TYR A 105 -6.85 -8.28 10.78
N GLU A 106 -7.40 -9.06 11.71
CA GLU A 106 -8.75 -8.93 12.25
C GLU A 106 -9.01 -7.57 12.92
N ALA A 107 -7.94 -6.89 13.34
CA ALA A 107 -8.01 -5.55 13.92
C ALA A 107 -7.82 -4.44 12.87
N ALA A 108 -7.90 -4.77 11.59
CA ALA A 108 -7.81 -3.84 10.47
C ALA A 108 -6.55 -2.96 10.49
N THR A 109 -5.41 -3.52 10.94
CA THR A 109 -4.14 -2.79 11.12
C THR A 109 -4.25 -1.60 12.10
N CYS A 110 -5.33 -1.48 12.88
CA CYS A 110 -5.53 -0.41 13.86
C CYS A 110 -4.77 -0.64 15.18
N TRP A 111 -4.16 -1.81 15.37
CA TRP A 111 -3.24 -2.07 16.48
C TRP A 111 -2.06 -2.97 16.06
N ALA A 112 -1.08 -3.08 16.94
CA ALA A 112 -0.01 -4.07 16.85
C ALA A 112 0.14 -4.78 18.19
N VAL A 113 0.29 -6.10 18.15
CA VAL A 113 0.64 -6.92 19.31
C VAL A 113 2.16 -7.04 19.37
N VAL A 114 2.75 -6.73 20.51
CA VAL A 114 4.20 -6.83 20.76
C VAL A 114 4.44 -7.96 21.75
N SER A 115 5.18 -8.98 21.32
CA SER A 115 5.61 -10.08 22.19
C SER A 115 6.87 -9.67 22.93
N VAL A 116 6.86 -9.82 24.26
CA VAL A 116 7.92 -9.34 25.16
C VAL A 116 8.64 -10.52 25.79
N ASP A 117 9.96 -10.54 25.65
CA ASP A 117 10.86 -11.51 26.28
C ASP A 117 11.09 -11.12 27.75
N ILE A 118 10.37 -11.79 28.65
CA ILE A 118 10.42 -11.50 30.09
C ILE A 118 11.75 -11.89 30.74
N GLU A 119 12.58 -12.71 30.09
CA GLU A 119 13.91 -13.06 30.62
C GLU A 119 14.94 -11.95 30.41
N LYS A 120 14.62 -10.97 29.54
CA LYS A 120 15.47 -9.82 29.23
C LYS A 120 15.02 -8.51 29.90
N LEU A 121 14.01 -8.56 30.77
CA LEU A 121 13.55 -7.44 31.61
C LEU A 121 14.40 -7.30 32.87
#